data_AF-A0A935Q1R5-F1
#
_entry.id   AF-A0A935Q1R5-F1
#
_cell.length_a   1.000
_cell.length_b   1.000
_cell.length_c   1.000
_cell.angle_alpha   90.00
_cell.angle_beta   90.00
_cell.angle_gamma   90.00
#
_symmetry.space_group_name_H-M   'P 1'
#
loop_
_entity.id
_entity.type
_entity.pdbx_description
1 polymer ?
#
loop_
_entity_poly.entity_id
_entity_poly.type
_entity_poly.pdbx_seq_one_letter_code
_entity_poly.pdbx_strand_id
1 'polypeptide(L)'
;MASGATLTALHGCITVRQADNCVILGRQVVVGQATNCAIVADEITLDVSEACTVAARAITVRIARSRRELDTVLLVLLPDLSTYAAQIAALEKKCAALDKEIAEHRSRIDALRSEKEVASYLLLASKLRREEVTLSPDQQVGWRRLSALVAPVLRTMSQLAEVAKELDGNLNDLRTQHDEV
;
A
#
# COMPACT_ATOMS: atom_id res chain seq x y z
N MET A 1 -0.59 3.53 -48.29
CA MET A 1 -1.51 4.56 -47.76
C MET A 1 -2.85 3.88 -47.55
N ALA A 2 -3.53 4.17 -46.45
CA ALA A 2 -4.88 3.67 -46.18
C ALA A 2 -5.82 4.86 -46.02
N SER A 3 -7.00 4.81 -46.63
CA SER A 3 -7.99 5.88 -46.52
C SER A 3 -9.39 5.28 -46.45
N GLY A 4 -10.20 5.71 -45.47
CA GLY A 4 -11.58 5.24 -45.32
C GLY A 4 -11.71 3.72 -45.09
N ALA A 5 -10.67 3.08 -44.58
CA ALA A 5 -10.56 1.62 -44.53
C ALA A 5 -10.49 1.10 -43.09
N THR A 6 -10.91 -0.16 -42.91
CA THR A 6 -10.71 -0.91 -41.67
C THR A 6 -9.52 -1.85 -41.84
N LEU A 7 -8.48 -1.64 -41.05
CA LEU A 7 -7.30 -2.50 -41.01
C LEU A 7 -7.37 -3.37 -39.75
N THR A 8 -7.27 -4.68 -39.90
CA THR A 8 -7.35 -5.61 -38.77
C THR A 8 -6.25 -6.64 -38.84
N ALA A 9 -5.45 -6.71 -37.77
CA ALA A 9 -4.39 -7.69 -37.57
C ALA A 9 -4.29 -8.03 -36.07
N LEU A 10 -5.31 -8.72 -35.54
CA LEU A 10 -5.48 -8.98 -34.09
C LEU A 10 -4.26 -9.62 -33.41
N HIS A 11 -3.49 -10.43 -34.15
CA HIS A 11 -2.24 -11.03 -33.66
C HIS A 11 -1.01 -10.59 -34.47
N GLY A 12 -1.16 -9.58 -35.31
CA GLY A 12 -0.15 -9.12 -36.25
C GLY A 12 0.28 -7.68 -36.03
N CYS A 13 1.13 -7.20 -36.94
CA CYS A 13 1.61 -5.83 -36.97
C CYS A 13 1.03 -5.11 -38.19
N ILE A 14 0.59 -3.87 -38.00
CA ILE A 14 0.12 -2.99 -39.06
C ILE A 14 1.11 -1.84 -39.16
N THR A 15 1.78 -1.71 -40.31
CA THR A 15 2.68 -0.60 -40.59
C THR A 15 2.18 0.19 -41.79
N VAL A 16 1.85 1.46 -41.59
CA VAL A 16 1.34 2.34 -42.65
C VAL A 16 2.01 3.70 -42.56
N ARG A 17 2.48 4.22 -43.71
CA ARG A 17 3.07 5.58 -43.75
C ARG A 17 2.05 6.68 -43.51
N GLN A 18 0.84 6.51 -44.04
CA GLN A 18 -0.25 7.47 -43.93
C GLN A 18 -1.59 6.74 -43.83
N ALA A 19 -2.40 7.13 -42.87
CA ALA A 19 -3.75 6.64 -42.61
C ALA A 19 -4.69 7.82 -42.40
N ASP A 20 -5.75 7.89 -43.21
CA ASP A 20 -6.75 8.95 -43.13
C ASP A 20 -8.15 8.35 -42.96
N ASN A 21 -8.88 8.76 -41.94
CA ASN A 21 -10.26 8.33 -41.71
C ASN A 21 -10.39 6.79 -41.58
N CYS A 22 -9.42 6.14 -40.94
CA CYS A 22 -9.31 4.69 -40.85
C CYS A 22 -9.67 4.18 -39.45
N VAL A 23 -10.11 2.93 -39.38
CA VAL A 23 -10.24 2.16 -38.14
C VAL A 23 -9.15 1.09 -38.15
N ILE A 24 -8.27 1.08 -37.15
CA ILE A 24 -7.10 0.20 -37.11
C ILE A 24 -7.14 -0.62 -35.82
N LEU A 25 -7.16 -1.95 -35.96
CA LEU A 25 -7.09 -2.89 -34.84
C LEU A 25 -5.92 -3.84 -35.03
N GLY A 26 -5.05 -3.97 -34.03
CA GLY A 26 -4.01 -5.00 -34.10
C GLY A 26 -3.21 -5.17 -32.81
N ARG A 27 -2.19 -6.03 -32.84
CA ARG A 27 -1.28 -6.18 -31.69
C ARG A 27 -0.30 -5.00 -31.65
N GLN A 28 0.33 -4.72 -32.78
CA GLN A 28 1.28 -3.61 -32.92
C GLN A 28 0.88 -2.74 -34.10
N VAL A 29 0.82 -1.42 -33.89
CA VAL A 29 0.43 -0.46 -34.93
C VAL A 29 1.48 0.64 -35.02
N VAL A 30 2.09 0.78 -36.20
CA VAL A 30 3.05 1.84 -36.50
C VAL A 30 2.49 2.68 -37.63
N VAL A 31 2.18 3.94 -37.34
CA VAL A 31 1.69 4.90 -38.34
C VAL A 31 2.59 6.12 -38.40
N GLY A 32 3.03 6.48 -39.61
CA GLY A 32 3.72 7.76 -39.81
C GLY A 32 2.78 8.93 -39.54
N GLN A 33 1.77 9.12 -40.39
CA GLN A 33 0.77 10.17 -40.22
C GLN A 33 -0.64 9.56 -40.10
N ALA A 34 -1.31 9.85 -39.00
CA ALA A 34 -2.70 9.46 -38.76
C ALA A 34 -3.59 10.71 -38.68
N THR A 35 -4.63 10.76 -39.51
CA THR A 35 -5.62 11.84 -39.52
C THR A 35 -7.02 11.28 -39.32
N ASN A 36 -7.76 11.77 -38.33
CA ASN A 36 -9.13 11.34 -38.04
C ASN A 36 -9.31 9.82 -37.94
N CYS A 37 -8.34 9.12 -37.33
CA CYS A 37 -8.34 7.66 -37.22
C CYS A 37 -8.76 7.21 -35.83
N ALA A 38 -9.42 6.04 -35.77
CA ALA A 38 -9.66 5.30 -34.53
C ALA A 38 -8.72 4.10 -34.47
N ILE A 39 -7.82 4.05 -33.49
CA ILE A 39 -6.75 3.03 -33.42
C ILE A 39 -6.81 2.32 -32.07
N VAL A 40 -6.87 0.99 -32.09
CA VAL A 40 -6.84 0.15 -30.89
C VAL A 40 -5.77 -0.93 -31.04
N ALA A 41 -4.80 -0.98 -30.12
CA ALA A 41 -3.76 -2.01 -30.13
C ALA A 41 -3.12 -2.27 -28.76
N ASP A 42 -2.23 -3.24 -28.65
CA ASP A 42 -1.38 -3.38 -27.45
C ASP A 42 -0.28 -2.31 -27.46
N GLU A 43 0.37 -2.13 -28.60
CA GLU A 43 1.46 -1.18 -28.81
C GLU A 43 1.17 -0.27 -30.00
N ILE A 44 1.24 1.05 -29.78
CA ILE A 44 1.01 2.06 -30.81
C ILE A 44 2.20 3.00 -30.89
N THR A 45 2.70 3.22 -32.11
CA THR A 45 3.71 4.24 -32.43
C THR A 45 3.18 5.15 -33.54
N LEU A 46 3.05 6.44 -33.24
CA LEU A 46 2.58 7.47 -34.18
C LEU A 46 3.62 8.57 -34.34
N ASP A 47 4.03 8.89 -35.58
CA ASP A 47 4.93 10.03 -35.81
C ASP A 47 4.19 11.38 -35.81
N VAL A 48 2.95 11.40 -36.32
CA VAL A 48 2.04 12.55 -36.33
C VAL A 48 0.61 12.04 -36.15
N SER A 49 -0.09 12.57 -35.16
CA SER A 49 -1.50 12.29 -34.89
C SER A 49 -2.34 13.56 -34.94
N GLU A 50 -3.37 13.58 -35.79
CA GLU A 50 -4.30 14.70 -35.95
C GLU A 50 -5.75 14.23 -35.80
N ALA A 51 -6.48 14.78 -34.82
CA ALA A 51 -7.89 14.45 -34.55
C ALA A 51 -8.15 12.93 -34.41
N CYS A 52 -7.21 12.17 -33.85
CA CYS A 52 -7.33 10.72 -33.72
C CYS A 52 -7.82 10.29 -32.34
N THR A 53 -8.51 9.15 -32.26
CA THR A 53 -8.81 8.45 -31.01
C THR A 53 -7.97 7.19 -30.94
N VAL A 54 -7.13 7.08 -29.91
CA VAL A 54 -6.11 6.04 -29.80
C VAL A 54 -6.26 5.34 -28.46
N ALA A 55 -6.34 4.02 -28.44
CA ALA A 55 -6.38 3.22 -27.22
C ALA A 55 -5.34 2.11 -27.25
N ALA A 56 -4.39 2.11 -26.31
CA ALA A 56 -3.41 1.02 -26.20
C ALA A 56 -2.77 0.87 -24.83
N ARG A 57 -2.14 -0.29 -24.57
CA ARG A 57 -1.36 -0.53 -23.36
C ARG A 57 -0.09 0.30 -23.33
N ALA A 58 0.54 0.48 -24.50
CA ALA A 58 1.68 1.36 -24.68
C ALA A 58 1.44 2.29 -25.89
N ILE A 59 1.56 3.59 -25.66
CA ILE A 59 1.36 4.62 -26.68
C ILE A 59 2.62 5.48 -26.76
N THR A 60 3.22 5.54 -27.94
CA THR A 60 4.30 6.49 -28.27
C THR A 60 3.82 7.40 -29.38
N VAL A 61 3.70 8.70 -29.09
CA VAL A 61 3.33 9.71 -30.08
C VAL A 61 4.43 10.76 -30.13
N ARG A 62 5.03 10.97 -31.30
CA ARG A 62 6.06 12.00 -31.49
C ARG A 62 5.44 13.39 -31.52
N ILE A 63 4.34 13.57 -32.26
CA ILE A 63 3.62 14.83 -32.40
C ILE A 63 2.12 14.57 -32.38
N ALA A 64 1.40 15.19 -31.46
CA ALA A 64 -0.06 15.22 -31.43
C ALA A 64 -0.54 16.66 -31.75
N ARG A 65 -1.48 16.77 -32.68
CA ARG A 65 -2.07 18.04 -33.14
C ARG A 65 -3.58 17.93 -33.11
N SER A 66 -4.24 19.07 -32.91
CA SER A 66 -5.66 19.22 -33.17
C SER A 66 -5.86 19.60 -34.64
N ARG A 67 -7.01 19.22 -35.20
CA ARG A 67 -7.41 19.61 -36.55
C ARG A 67 -8.81 20.19 -36.49
N ARG A 68 -8.93 21.50 -36.76
CA ARG A 68 -10.15 22.30 -36.53
C ARG A 68 -10.53 22.28 -35.04
N GLU A 69 -11.72 21.81 -34.69
CA GLU A 69 -12.23 21.67 -33.32
C GLU A 69 -12.04 20.24 -32.75
N LEU A 70 -11.40 19.34 -33.51
CA LEU A 70 -11.20 17.95 -33.09
C LEU A 70 -9.81 17.75 -32.50
N ASP A 71 -9.79 17.32 -31.25
CA ASP A 71 -8.59 16.96 -30.51
C ASP A 71 -8.17 15.52 -30.74
N THR A 72 -6.89 15.23 -30.47
CA THR A 72 -6.39 13.86 -30.38
C THR A 72 -6.61 13.33 -28.97
N VAL A 73 -7.34 12.24 -28.83
CA VAL A 73 -7.62 11.57 -27.54
C VAL A 73 -6.77 10.30 -27.45
N LEU A 74 -5.94 10.22 -26.41
CA LEU A 74 -5.10 9.06 -26.12
C LEU A 74 -5.61 8.39 -24.83
N LEU A 75 -6.03 7.13 -24.93
CA LEU A 75 -6.52 6.32 -23.81
C LEU A 75 -5.54 5.18 -23.53
N VAL A 76 -5.03 5.10 -22.31
CA VAL A 76 -4.18 3.98 -21.90
C VAL A 76 -5.06 2.83 -21.43
N LEU A 77 -4.89 1.66 -22.06
CA LEU A 77 -5.54 0.42 -21.66
C LEU A 77 -4.78 -0.18 -20.49
N LEU A 78 -5.35 -0.05 -19.29
CA LEU A 78 -4.81 -0.70 -18.10
C LEU A 78 -5.15 -2.19 -18.12
N PRO A 79 -4.22 -3.08 -17.71
CA PRO A 79 -4.54 -4.48 -17.49
C PRO A 79 -5.57 -4.61 -16.35
N ASP A 80 -6.17 -5.79 -16.21
CA ASP A 80 -7.03 -6.07 -15.07
C ASP A 80 -6.22 -5.97 -13.75
N LEU A 81 -6.58 -4.99 -12.93
CA LEU A 81 -5.93 -4.72 -11.64
C LEU A 81 -6.63 -5.46 -10.47
N SER A 82 -7.66 -6.27 -10.75
CA SER A 82 -8.41 -7.01 -9.73
C SER A 82 -7.54 -7.88 -8.84
N THR A 83 -6.47 -8.46 -9.40
CA THR A 83 -5.53 -9.31 -8.66
C THR A 83 -4.74 -8.51 -7.62
N TYR A 84 -4.27 -7.31 -7.99
CA TYR A 84 -3.58 -6.42 -7.05
C TYR A 84 -4.52 -5.93 -5.96
N ALA A 85 -5.75 -5.55 -6.32
CA ALA A 85 -6.77 -5.17 -5.36
C ALA A 85 -7.08 -6.30 -4.34
N ALA A 86 -7.13 -7.55 -4.79
CA ALA A 86 -7.32 -8.70 -3.91
C ALA A 86 -6.12 -8.94 -2.97
N GLN A 87 -4.89 -8.72 -3.45
CA GLN A 87 -3.68 -8.83 -2.64
C GLN A 87 -3.62 -7.74 -1.56
N ILE A 88 -3.91 -6.49 -1.93
CA ILE A 88 -4.01 -5.36 -1.00
C ILE A 88 -5.05 -5.65 0.08
N ALA A 89 -6.27 -6.05 -0.30
CA ALA A 89 -7.32 -6.39 0.66
C ALA A 89 -6.93 -7.54 1.61
N ALA A 90 -6.18 -8.53 1.13
CA ALA A 90 -5.67 -9.61 1.97
C ALA A 90 -4.60 -9.14 2.97
N LEU A 91 -3.73 -8.21 2.56
CA LEU A 91 -2.72 -7.59 3.43
C LEU A 91 -3.37 -6.69 4.49
N GLU A 92 -4.31 -5.83 4.10
CA GLU A 92 -5.08 -4.98 5.02
C GLU A 92 -5.77 -5.81 6.10
N LYS A 93 -6.38 -6.94 5.72
CA LYS A 93 -7.03 -7.85 6.67
C LYS A 93 -6.04 -8.45 7.68
N LYS A 94 -4.82 -8.78 7.26
CA LYS A 94 -3.76 -9.27 8.16
C LYS A 94 -3.29 -8.18 9.10
N CYS A 95 -3.05 -6.97 8.59
CA CYS A 95 -2.68 -5.81 9.40
C CYS A 95 -3.75 -5.52 10.47
N ALA A 96 -5.02 -5.49 10.09
CA ALA A 96 -6.12 -5.27 11.02
C ALA A 96 -6.23 -6.35 12.12
N ALA A 97 -5.93 -7.61 11.79
CA ALA A 97 -5.89 -8.69 12.76
C ALA A 97 -4.76 -8.50 13.78
N LEU A 98 -3.55 -8.18 13.32
CA LEU A 98 -2.40 -7.92 14.17
C LEU A 98 -2.59 -6.67 15.04
N ASP A 99 -3.11 -5.57 14.49
CA ASP A 99 -3.45 -4.36 15.24
C ASP A 99 -4.40 -4.68 16.40
N LYS A 100 -5.40 -5.56 16.15
CA LYS A 100 -6.33 -6.00 17.19
C LYS A 100 -5.63 -6.82 18.27
N GLU A 101 -4.80 -7.80 17.90
CA GLU A 101 -4.05 -8.61 18.87
C GLU A 101 -3.10 -7.76 19.73
N ILE A 102 -2.40 -6.80 19.12
CA ILE A 102 -1.54 -5.85 19.83
C ILE A 102 -2.36 -5.00 20.80
N ALA A 103 -3.52 -4.48 20.38
CA ALA A 103 -4.41 -3.72 21.25
C ALA A 103 -4.93 -4.55 22.43
N GLU A 104 -5.28 -5.82 22.20
CA GLU A 104 -5.68 -6.75 23.26
C GLU A 104 -4.54 -6.98 24.26
N HIS A 105 -3.32 -7.24 23.80
CA HIS A 105 -2.15 -7.41 24.67
C HIS A 105 -1.83 -6.14 25.47
N ARG A 106 -1.87 -4.96 24.83
CA ARG A 106 -1.66 -3.66 25.50
C ARG A 106 -2.74 -3.38 26.54
N SER A 107 -4.01 -3.61 26.22
CA SER A 107 -5.10 -3.44 27.18
C SER A 107 -4.97 -4.36 28.40
N ARG A 108 -4.48 -5.59 28.21
CA ARG A 108 -4.21 -6.53 29.30
C ARG A 108 -3.05 -6.07 30.18
N ILE A 109 -1.99 -5.51 29.59
CA ILE A 109 -0.89 -4.88 30.34
C ILE A 109 -1.40 -3.70 31.16
N ASP A 110 -2.24 -2.84 30.57
CA ASP A 110 -2.80 -1.68 31.26
C ASP A 110 -3.75 -2.08 32.40
N ALA A 111 -4.54 -3.14 32.21
CA ALA A 111 -5.38 -3.69 33.26
C ALA A 111 -4.54 -4.19 34.46
N LEU A 112 -3.50 -4.98 34.22
CA LEU A 112 -2.57 -5.46 35.25
C LEU A 112 -1.84 -4.30 35.94
N ARG A 113 -1.51 -3.24 35.20
CA ARG A 113 -0.87 -2.03 35.73
C ARG A 113 -1.80 -1.22 36.66
N SER A 114 -3.11 -1.26 36.39
CA SER A 114 -4.13 -0.53 37.16
C SER A 114 -4.49 -1.18 38.50
N GLU A 115 -4.06 -2.42 38.73
CA GLU A 115 -4.24 -3.09 40.01
C GLU A 115 -3.59 -2.27 41.15
N LYS A 116 -4.34 -2.05 42.23
CA LYS A 116 -3.94 -1.13 43.32
C LYS A 116 -2.55 -1.44 43.90
N GLU A 117 -2.22 -2.72 44.05
CA GLU A 117 -0.94 -3.17 44.60
C GLU A 117 0.22 -2.89 43.63
N VAL A 118 0.01 -3.12 42.33
CA VAL A 118 0.99 -2.87 41.26
C VAL A 118 1.19 -1.37 41.04
N ALA A 119 0.12 -0.58 40.98
CA ALA A 119 0.19 0.87 40.83
C ALA A 119 0.92 1.52 42.01
N SER A 120 0.60 1.11 43.24
CA SER A 120 1.27 1.59 44.45
C SER A 120 2.76 1.21 44.47
N TYR A 121 3.08 -0.02 44.07
CA TYR A 121 4.46 -0.48 43.91
C TYR A 121 5.22 0.35 42.86
N LEU A 122 4.64 0.57 41.67
CA LEU A 122 5.29 1.32 40.60
C LEU A 122 5.53 2.80 40.96
N LEU A 123 4.59 3.43 41.69
CA LEU A 123 4.72 4.80 42.19
C LEU A 123 5.83 4.93 43.26
N LEU A 124 5.91 3.99 44.19
CA LEU A 124 6.96 3.97 45.20
C LEU A 124 8.33 3.62 44.59
N ALA A 125 8.37 2.68 43.65
CA ALA A 125 9.59 2.29 42.94
C ALA A 125 10.16 3.41 42.06
N SER A 126 9.32 4.28 41.49
CA SER A 126 9.78 5.44 40.72
C SER A 126 10.36 6.53 41.64
N LYS A 127 9.73 6.79 42.79
CA LYS A 127 10.25 7.72 43.81
C LYS A 127 11.54 7.23 44.46
N LEU A 128 11.66 5.94 44.72
CA LEU A 128 12.91 5.33 45.21
C LEU A 128 14.05 5.47 44.19
N ARG A 129 13.77 5.22 42.91
CA ARG A 129 14.77 5.37 41.84
C ARG A 129 15.22 6.81 41.62
N ARG A 130 14.36 7.79 41.94
CA ARG A 130 14.67 9.22 41.87
C ARG A 130 15.33 9.76 43.16
N GLU A 131 15.61 8.88 44.13
CA GLU A 131 16.18 9.23 45.44
C GLU A 131 15.33 10.24 46.26
N GLU A 132 14.06 10.43 45.88
CA GLU A 132 13.15 11.40 46.52
C GLU A 132 12.63 10.90 47.90
N VAL A 133 12.78 9.60 48.20
CA VAL A 133 12.26 8.97 49.43
C VAL A 133 13.25 7.91 49.93
N THR A 134 13.63 7.99 51.20
CA THR A 134 14.38 6.96 51.92
C THR A 134 13.43 6.18 52.85
N LEU A 135 13.43 4.85 52.73
CA LEU A 135 12.54 3.97 53.52
C LEU A 135 13.13 3.71 54.91
N SER A 136 12.31 3.91 55.95
CA SER A 136 12.61 3.45 57.32
C SER A 136 12.80 1.92 57.37
N PRO A 137 13.60 1.36 58.29
CA PRO A 137 13.83 -0.09 58.41
C PRO A 137 12.53 -0.92 58.50
N ASP A 138 11.48 -0.42 59.16
CA ASP A 138 10.18 -1.10 59.22
C ASP A 138 9.44 -1.07 57.86
N GLN A 139 9.58 0.03 57.12
CA GLN A 139 8.98 0.19 55.79
C GLN A 139 9.69 -0.65 54.72
N GLN A 140 10.98 -0.96 54.91
CA GLN A 140 11.73 -1.86 54.02
C GLN A 140 11.20 -3.30 54.06
N VAL A 141 10.75 -3.78 55.22
CA VAL A 141 10.16 -5.12 55.36
C VAL A 141 8.80 -5.20 54.66
N GLY A 142 7.96 -4.17 54.81
CA GLY A 142 6.70 -4.04 54.09
C GLY A 142 6.90 -3.95 52.56
N TRP A 143 7.91 -3.20 52.14
CA TRP A 143 8.30 -3.08 50.72
C TRP A 143 8.75 -4.41 50.11
N ARG A 144 9.59 -5.19 50.81
CA ARG A 144 10.04 -6.52 50.35
C ARG A 144 8.89 -7.53 50.21
N ARG A 145 7.88 -7.44 51.08
CA ARG A 145 6.67 -8.28 50.98
C ARG A 145 5.81 -7.90 49.78
N LEU A 146 5.56 -6.61 49.59
CA LEU A 146 4.86 -6.10 48.40
C LEU A 146 5.60 -6.43 47.11
N SER A 147 6.93 -6.31 47.08
CA SER A 147 7.72 -6.67 45.91
C SER A 147 7.64 -8.15 45.57
N ALA A 148 7.59 -9.02 46.58
CA ALA A 148 7.44 -10.46 46.38
C ALA A 148 6.07 -10.84 45.81
N LEU A 149 5.00 -10.14 46.25
CA LEU A 149 3.64 -10.32 45.75
C LEU A 149 3.47 -9.83 44.31
N VAL A 150 4.10 -8.70 43.96
CA VAL A 150 3.97 -8.06 42.64
C VAL A 150 4.97 -8.62 41.61
N ALA A 151 6.06 -9.26 42.03
CA ALA A 151 7.07 -9.89 41.15
C ALA A 151 6.52 -10.86 40.07
N PRO A 152 5.55 -11.76 40.34
CA PRO A 152 4.96 -12.60 39.29
C PRO A 152 4.15 -11.77 38.27
N VAL A 153 3.42 -10.75 38.73
CA VAL A 153 2.61 -9.87 37.86
C VAL A 153 3.50 -9.02 36.95
N LEU A 154 4.63 -8.52 37.46
CA LEU A 154 5.60 -7.80 36.64
C LEU A 154 6.25 -8.69 35.57
N ARG A 155 6.49 -9.97 35.89
CA ARG A 155 7.01 -10.95 34.93
C ARG A 155 6.01 -11.26 33.82
N THR A 156 4.73 -11.41 34.14
CA THR A 156 3.69 -11.61 33.13
C THR A 156 3.50 -10.36 32.27
N MET A 157 3.56 -9.17 32.86
CA MET A 157 3.54 -7.91 32.10
C MET A 157 4.74 -7.79 31.14
N SER A 158 5.95 -8.13 31.57
CA SER A 158 7.12 -8.08 30.68
C SER A 158 7.03 -9.09 29.54
N GLN A 159 6.52 -10.29 29.81
CA GLN A 159 6.29 -11.30 28.76
C GLN A 159 5.25 -10.83 27.75
N LEU A 160 4.13 -10.26 28.21
CA LEU A 160 3.11 -9.70 27.33
C LEU A 160 3.64 -8.50 26.52
N ALA A 161 4.51 -7.68 27.10
CA ALA A 161 5.12 -6.54 26.41
C ALA A 161 6.11 -6.97 25.32
N GLU A 162 6.91 -8.02 25.55
CA GLU A 162 7.78 -8.57 24.51
C GLU A 162 6.97 -9.15 23.35
N VAL A 163 5.91 -9.92 23.63
CA VAL A 163 5.01 -10.44 22.58
C VAL A 163 4.36 -9.31 21.79
N ALA A 164 3.87 -8.26 22.45
CA ALA A 164 3.30 -7.10 21.75
C ALA A 164 4.33 -6.38 20.87
N LYS A 165 5.59 -6.28 21.32
CA LYS A 165 6.68 -5.67 20.57
C LYS A 165 7.09 -6.50 19.35
N GLU A 166 7.11 -7.82 19.46
CA GLU A 166 7.34 -8.73 18.32
C GLU A 166 6.21 -8.59 17.28
N LEU A 167 4.95 -8.53 17.74
CA LEU A 167 3.80 -8.32 16.87
C LEU A 167 3.83 -6.94 16.19
N ASP A 168 4.22 -5.87 16.91
CA ASP A 168 4.44 -4.53 16.33
C ASP A 168 5.53 -4.57 15.25
N GLY A 169 6.62 -5.32 15.46
CA GLY A 169 7.67 -5.52 14.47
C GLY A 169 7.14 -6.15 13.18
N ASN A 170 6.45 -7.29 13.32
CA ASN A 170 5.84 -8.00 12.19
C ASN A 170 4.82 -7.14 11.43
N LEU A 171 4.06 -6.31 12.15
CA LEU A 171 3.08 -5.42 11.57
C LEU A 171 3.74 -4.27 10.80
N ASN A 172 4.85 -3.71 11.29
CA ASN A 172 5.62 -2.71 10.56
C ASN A 172 6.23 -3.29 9.27
N ASP A 173 6.72 -4.53 9.31
CA ASP A 173 7.24 -5.20 8.13
C ASP A 173 6.12 -5.42 7.08
N LEU A 174 4.93 -5.84 7.52
CA LEU A 174 3.77 -6.01 6.64
C LEU A 174 3.24 -4.69 6.07
N ARG A 175 3.29 -3.59 6.83
CA ARG A 175 2.94 -2.25 6.32
C ARG A 175 3.95 -1.77 5.28
N THR A 176 5.22 -2.04 5.50
CA THR A 176 6.27 -1.72 4.51
C THR A 176 6.04 -2.48 3.20
N GLN A 177 5.67 -3.75 3.27
CA GLN A 177 5.29 -4.55 2.09
C GLN A 177 4.03 -4.04 1.39
N HIS A 178 3.06 -3.51 2.15
CA HIS A 178 1.85 -2.91 1.58
C HIS A 178 2.16 -1.63 0.80
N ASP A 179 3.07 -0.79 1.30
CA ASP A 179 3.45 0.47 0.64
C ASP A 179 4.29 0.27 -0.64
N GLU A 180 4.86 -0.92 -0.82
CA GLU A 180 5.64 -1.31 -2.01
C GLU A 180 4.80 -1.94 -3.14
N VAL A 181 3.53 -2.27 -2.89
CA VAL A 181 2.59 -2.90 -3.86
C VAL A 181 1.77 -1.84 -4.60
#